data_AF-A0A9E6W222-F1
#
_entry.id   AF-A0A9E6W222-F1
#
_cell.length_a   1.000
_cell.length_b   1.000
_cell.length_c   1.000
_cell.angle_alpha   90.00
_cell.angle_beta   90.00
_cell.angle_gamma   90.00
#
_symmetry.space_group_name_H-M   'P 1'
#
loop_
_entity.id
_entity.type
_entity.pdbx_description
1 polymer ?
#
loop_
_entity_poly.entity_id
_entity_poly.type
_entity_poly.pdbx_seq_one_letter_code
_entity_poly.pdbx_strand_id
1 'polypeptide(L)'
;MPANRNALLRYMTIDNCLKNRFRKWTLEDLIDAVSEALYEYEGIDKGVSKRTVQMDIQMMRSEKLGYHAPIIITEKKYYTYEDPDYSITNIPLTDQDLYKLNEAVNLLKQFKGFSHFEDLGAMVQKLEDKVQVSKTKGRPIIDMESNEHLTGLHWMELLYQAILQRKQIDIQYQSFKAREGQNIRFHPGLLKEYQNRWFVLGHRHNEKNYQLLALDRMQDVAIRSEEAELGSEEFFLNYFKDVIGVSVNLDTPAEKVRFFASMESAPYLLTKPLHASQKLVERNHFGMLFEMEVQHNFELEKALLGLGETIRVLEPSRLRRRLFDRTEASLKNYRLEMNKEVLAKLPNILSKNGFILLSDVFSERACRHLLNVAKRLSTENPNLTPRKLAELTQAYWHLESLDRVLQRLELDPALADSYFNLRSMKSEQSLAWQQSNPCHSWIIRIQLKKEQPGEKPLHLFRGVHRRTLSENEIELLLEQGADFPASIPHGGILIMHPNLAHQGELFGPGSHSNTFQLLF
;
A
#
# COMPACT_ATOMS: atom_id res chain seq x y z
N MET A 1 47.16 -14.21 4.25
CA MET A 1 46.82 -13.25 3.17
C MET A 1 46.63 -14.02 1.87
N PRO A 2 45.69 -13.65 0.98
CA PRO A 2 45.39 -14.50 -0.16
C PRO A 2 46.54 -14.43 -1.17
N ALA A 3 47.16 -15.57 -1.46
CA ALA A 3 48.30 -15.73 -2.37
C ALA A 3 48.06 -15.16 -3.80
N ASN A 4 46.81 -14.83 -4.14
CA ASN A 4 46.40 -14.30 -5.44
C ASN A 4 46.84 -12.86 -5.72
N ARG A 5 46.88 -11.96 -4.73
CA ARG A 5 47.21 -10.54 -4.97
C ARG A 5 48.68 -10.36 -5.37
N ASN A 6 49.57 -11.02 -4.64
CA ASN A 6 51.00 -10.97 -4.93
C ASN A 6 51.29 -11.56 -6.31
N ALA A 7 50.60 -12.66 -6.70
CA ALA A 7 50.77 -13.24 -8.03
C ALA A 7 50.37 -12.27 -9.15
N LEU A 8 49.26 -11.55 -8.98
CA LEU A 8 48.78 -10.53 -9.93
C LEU A 8 49.79 -9.39 -10.11
N LEU A 9 50.34 -8.88 -9.01
CA LEU A 9 51.39 -7.86 -9.05
C LEU A 9 52.62 -8.36 -9.82
N ARG A 10 53.07 -9.60 -9.56
CA ARG A 10 54.19 -10.19 -10.32
C ARG A 10 53.88 -10.29 -11.81
N TYR A 11 52.67 -10.71 -12.21
CA TYR A 11 52.27 -10.79 -13.61
C TYR A 11 52.28 -9.42 -14.30
N MET A 12 51.74 -8.39 -13.64
CA MET A 12 51.76 -7.01 -14.16
C MET A 12 53.18 -6.47 -14.30
N THR A 13 54.06 -6.73 -13.33
CA THR A 13 55.45 -6.28 -13.40
C THR A 13 56.19 -6.97 -14.54
N ILE A 14 56.00 -8.29 -14.73
CA ILE A 14 56.57 -9.02 -15.87
C ILE A 14 56.03 -8.46 -17.19
N ASP A 15 54.72 -8.19 -17.31
CA ASP A 15 54.12 -7.59 -18.50
C ASP A 15 54.74 -6.22 -18.85
N ASN A 16 54.87 -5.33 -17.87
CA ASN A 16 55.49 -4.01 -18.05
C ASN A 16 56.96 -4.12 -18.49
N CYS A 17 57.72 -5.07 -17.91
CA CYS A 17 59.09 -5.32 -18.32
C CYS A 17 59.12 -5.76 -19.80
N LEU A 18 58.35 -6.78 -20.15
CA LEU A 18 58.36 -7.35 -21.48
C LEU A 18 57.84 -6.38 -22.56
N LYS A 19 56.96 -5.43 -22.22
CA LYS A 19 56.52 -4.34 -23.12
C LYS A 19 57.63 -3.33 -23.43
N ASN A 20 58.57 -3.12 -22.51
CA ASN A 20 59.66 -2.19 -22.73
C ASN A 20 60.72 -2.78 -23.67
N ARG A 21 60.60 -2.47 -24.97
CA ARG A 21 61.54 -2.92 -26.01
C ARG A 21 62.86 -2.14 -26.05
N PHE A 22 62.99 -1.03 -25.33
CA PHE A 22 64.24 -0.26 -25.25
C PHE A 22 65.29 -0.92 -24.36
N ARG A 23 64.87 -1.91 -23.55
CA ARG A 23 65.74 -2.72 -22.68
C ARG A 23 65.57 -4.20 -23.01
N LYS A 24 66.66 -4.96 -23.00
CA LYS A 24 66.61 -6.42 -23.04
C LYS A 24 66.52 -6.95 -21.60
N TRP A 25 65.60 -7.88 -21.35
CA TRP A 25 65.33 -8.41 -20.01
C TRP A 25 65.85 -9.84 -19.86
N THR A 26 66.82 -10.05 -18.97
CA THR A 26 67.20 -11.40 -18.54
C THR A 26 66.25 -11.91 -17.46
N LEU A 27 66.33 -13.20 -17.14
CA LEU A 27 65.57 -13.75 -16.02
C LEU A 27 65.96 -13.11 -14.68
N GLU A 28 67.22 -12.74 -14.50
CA GLU A 28 67.70 -12.02 -13.31
C GLU A 28 67.09 -10.62 -13.23
N ASP A 29 67.08 -9.88 -14.35
CA ASP A 29 66.42 -8.57 -14.41
C ASP A 29 64.93 -8.64 -14.05
N LEU A 30 64.22 -9.68 -14.50
CA LEU A 30 62.81 -9.88 -14.17
C LEU A 30 62.61 -10.24 -12.69
N ILE A 31 63.52 -11.01 -12.09
CA ILE A 31 63.48 -11.34 -10.66
C ILE A 31 63.69 -10.08 -9.83
N ASP A 32 64.65 -9.24 -10.21
CA ASP A 32 64.96 -8.00 -9.51
C ASP A 32 63.78 -7.02 -9.60
N ALA A 33 63.25 -6.79 -10.81
CA ALA A 33 62.10 -5.90 -11.02
C ALA A 33 60.85 -6.36 -10.25
N VAL A 34 60.60 -7.66 -10.22
CA VAL A 34 59.47 -8.23 -9.47
C VAL A 34 59.68 -8.14 -7.97
N SER A 35 60.92 -8.33 -7.49
CA SER A 35 61.28 -8.20 -6.08
C SER A 35 61.16 -6.75 -5.59
N GLU A 36 61.60 -5.80 -6.41
CA GLU A 36 61.45 -4.36 -6.17
C GLU A 36 59.97 -3.96 -6.10
N ALA A 37 59.16 -4.38 -7.07
CA ALA A 37 57.71 -4.10 -7.05
C ALA A 37 57.01 -4.68 -5.80
N LEU A 38 57.36 -5.89 -5.36
CA LEU A 38 56.78 -6.47 -4.15
C LEU A 38 57.23 -5.76 -2.87
N TYR A 39 58.45 -5.23 -2.85
CA TYR A 39 58.92 -4.38 -1.76
C TYR A 39 58.16 -3.06 -1.71
N GLU A 40 58.03 -2.37 -2.85
CA GLU A 40 57.36 -1.07 -2.93
C GLU A 40 55.87 -1.12 -2.59
N TYR A 41 55.14 -2.11 -3.14
CA TYR A 41 53.68 -2.17 -3.01
C TYR A 41 53.20 -2.97 -1.79
N GLU A 42 53.96 -3.99 -1.37
CA GLU A 42 53.53 -4.93 -0.31
C GLU A 42 54.52 -4.99 0.88
N GLY A 43 55.62 -4.22 0.85
CA GLY A 43 56.61 -4.18 1.93
C GLY A 43 57.42 -5.47 2.10
N ILE A 44 57.45 -6.34 1.10
CA ILE A 44 58.09 -7.65 1.17
C ILE A 44 59.59 -7.53 0.88
N ASP A 45 60.42 -7.65 1.91
CA ASP A 45 61.89 -7.53 1.84
C ASP A 45 62.61 -8.81 1.40
N LYS A 46 61.98 -9.98 1.55
CA LYS A 46 62.57 -11.29 1.22
C LYS A 46 62.76 -11.56 -0.28
N GLY A 47 62.28 -10.67 -1.15
CA GLY A 47 62.35 -10.84 -2.60
C GLY A 47 61.63 -12.09 -3.11
N VAL A 48 61.88 -12.45 -4.37
CA VAL A 48 61.23 -13.59 -5.04
C VAL A 48 62.25 -14.60 -5.55
N SER A 49 61.94 -15.89 -5.38
CA SER A 49 62.81 -16.95 -5.89
C SER A 49 62.76 -17.05 -7.42
N LYS A 50 63.89 -17.43 -8.04
CA LYS A 50 63.97 -17.74 -9.47
C LYS A 50 62.88 -18.71 -9.94
N ARG A 51 62.58 -19.73 -9.12
CA ARG A 51 61.54 -20.73 -9.41
C ARG A 51 60.16 -20.08 -9.52
N THR A 52 59.85 -19.11 -8.66
CA THR A 52 58.56 -18.43 -8.66
C THR A 52 58.35 -17.64 -9.95
N VAL A 53 59.33 -16.82 -10.36
CA VAL A 53 59.23 -16.04 -11.62
C VAL A 53 59.15 -16.95 -12.85
N GLN A 54 59.87 -18.06 -12.86
CA GLN A 54 59.75 -19.06 -13.93
C GLN A 54 58.36 -19.70 -13.99
N MET A 55 57.79 -20.06 -12.84
CA MET A 55 56.41 -20.57 -12.76
C MET A 55 55.39 -19.51 -13.19
N ASP A 56 55.63 -18.25 -12.86
CA ASP A 56 54.76 -17.14 -13.28
C ASP A 56 54.78 -16.95 -14.80
N ILE A 57 55.97 -16.95 -15.43
CA ILE A 57 56.10 -16.91 -16.90
C ILE A 57 55.41 -18.12 -17.54
N GLN A 58 55.54 -19.31 -16.95
CA GLN A 58 54.87 -20.51 -17.44
C GLN A 58 53.34 -20.39 -17.32
N MET A 59 52.84 -19.83 -16.22
CA MET A 59 51.41 -19.58 -16.01
C MET A 59 50.87 -18.54 -17.00
N MET A 60 51.60 -17.46 -17.25
CA MET A 60 51.24 -16.43 -18.24
C MET A 60 51.18 -16.98 -19.67
N ARG A 61 52.07 -17.91 -20.03
CA ARG A 61 52.02 -18.64 -21.32
C ARG A 61 50.87 -19.63 -21.43
N SER A 62 50.39 -20.15 -20.29
CA SER A 62 49.39 -21.22 -20.26
C SER A 62 47.96 -20.71 -20.46
N GLU A 63 47.06 -21.60 -20.85
CA GLU A 63 45.62 -21.31 -20.97
C GLU A 63 44.93 -21.11 -19.60
N LYS A 64 45.57 -21.52 -18.49
CA LYS A 64 44.95 -21.54 -17.16
C LYS A 64 44.52 -20.17 -16.65
N LEU A 65 45.20 -19.11 -17.07
CA LEU A 65 44.89 -17.72 -16.71
C LEU A 65 44.20 -16.96 -17.85
N GLY A 66 44.03 -17.58 -19.03
CA GLY A 66 43.43 -16.92 -20.21
C GLY A 66 44.29 -15.85 -20.87
N TYR A 67 45.54 -15.64 -20.44
CA TYR A 67 46.42 -14.62 -21.02
C TYR A 67 47.01 -15.03 -22.37
N HIS A 68 47.37 -16.31 -22.55
CA HIS A 68 48.05 -16.82 -23.75
C HIS A 68 49.26 -15.96 -24.17
N ALA A 69 50.07 -15.56 -23.19
CA ALA A 69 51.12 -14.57 -23.41
C ALA A 69 52.21 -15.11 -24.34
N PRO A 70 52.49 -14.47 -25.51
CA PRO A 70 53.44 -14.96 -26.50
C PRO A 70 54.87 -14.59 -26.10
N ILE A 71 55.31 -15.04 -24.92
CA ILE A 71 56.64 -14.73 -24.38
C ILE A 71 57.66 -15.62 -25.10
N ILE A 72 58.63 -15.05 -25.81
CA ILE A 72 59.73 -15.75 -26.47
C ILE A 72 61.07 -15.43 -25.81
N ILE A 73 62.08 -16.27 -26.07
CA ILE A 73 63.45 -16.06 -25.60
C ILE A 73 64.36 -15.77 -26.81
N THR A 74 64.93 -14.58 -26.86
CA THR A 74 65.89 -14.16 -27.89
C THR A 74 67.32 -14.29 -27.38
N GLU A 75 68.26 -14.55 -28.29
CA GLU A 75 69.69 -14.71 -27.98
C GLU A 75 69.98 -15.69 -26.81
N LYS A 76 69.13 -16.71 -26.65
CA LYS A 76 69.17 -17.75 -25.60
C LYS A 76 69.03 -17.27 -24.15
N LYS A 77 68.83 -15.96 -23.89
CA LYS A 77 68.75 -15.43 -22.51
C LYS A 77 67.79 -14.26 -22.27
N TYR A 78 67.29 -13.59 -23.31
CA TYR A 78 66.44 -12.41 -23.14
C TYR A 78 64.98 -12.74 -23.37
N TYR A 79 64.11 -12.33 -22.46
CA TYR A 79 62.66 -12.52 -22.55
C TYR A 79 62.02 -11.29 -23.20
N THR A 80 61.09 -11.52 -24.14
CA THR A 80 60.29 -10.48 -24.79
C THR A 80 58.95 -11.07 -25.25
N TYR A 81 57.95 -10.23 -25.54
CA TYR A 81 56.79 -10.69 -26.31
C TYR A 81 57.16 -10.88 -27.79
N GLU A 82 56.55 -11.85 -28.45
CA GLU A 82 56.62 -12.07 -29.90
C GLU A 82 55.83 -10.98 -30.63
N ASP A 83 54.61 -10.71 -30.16
CA ASP A 83 53.78 -9.60 -30.61
C ASP A 83 54.19 -8.29 -29.88
N PRO A 84 54.59 -7.22 -30.60
CA PRO A 84 54.88 -5.90 -30.02
C PRO A 84 53.71 -5.23 -29.29
N ASP A 85 52.47 -5.48 -29.71
CA ASP A 85 51.28 -4.80 -29.20
C ASP A 85 50.57 -5.59 -28.08
N TYR A 86 51.08 -6.79 -27.78
CA TYR A 86 50.55 -7.64 -26.73
C TYR A 86 50.79 -7.06 -25.32
N SER A 87 49.77 -7.19 -24.48
CA SER A 87 49.85 -6.98 -23.04
C SER A 87 48.79 -7.84 -22.35
N ILE A 88 49.10 -8.40 -21.18
CA ILE A 88 48.10 -9.14 -20.37
C ILE A 88 46.93 -8.23 -19.92
N THR A 89 47.11 -6.91 -20.01
CA THR A 89 46.07 -5.91 -19.67
C THR A 89 45.17 -5.55 -20.86
N ASN A 90 45.54 -5.94 -22.09
CA ASN A 90 44.67 -5.89 -23.25
C ASN A 90 43.73 -7.11 -23.19
N ILE A 91 42.74 -7.05 -22.30
CA ILE A 91 41.62 -8.00 -22.34
C ILE A 91 40.84 -7.68 -23.63
N PRO A 92 40.76 -8.60 -24.61
CA PRO A 92 39.95 -8.38 -25.79
C PRO A 92 38.49 -8.50 -25.37
N LEU A 93 37.88 -7.39 -24.95
CA LEU A 93 36.43 -7.31 -24.82
C LEU A 93 35.87 -7.40 -26.24
N THR A 94 35.08 -8.45 -26.50
CA THR A 94 34.41 -8.58 -27.80
C THR A 94 33.27 -7.57 -27.90
N ASP A 95 32.87 -7.18 -29.11
CA ASP A 95 31.69 -6.33 -29.32
C ASP A 95 30.43 -6.93 -28.67
N GLN A 96 30.34 -8.26 -28.62
CA GLN A 96 29.24 -8.97 -27.96
C GLN A 96 29.26 -8.80 -26.43
N ASP A 97 30.45 -8.78 -25.82
CA ASP A 97 30.57 -8.59 -24.36
C ASP A 97 30.21 -7.16 -23.96
N LEU A 98 30.66 -6.17 -24.74
CA LEU A 98 30.28 -4.77 -24.54
C LEU A 98 28.79 -4.54 -24.74
N TYR A 99 28.19 -5.17 -25.75
CA TYR A 99 26.74 -5.11 -25.97
C TYR A 99 25.98 -5.66 -24.76
N LYS A 100 26.35 -6.84 -24.25
CA LYS A 100 25.72 -7.43 -23.05
C LYS A 100 25.91 -6.57 -21.81
N LEU A 101 27.09 -5.97 -21.62
CA LEU A 101 27.35 -5.06 -20.50
C LEU A 101 26.49 -3.80 -20.60
N ASN A 102 26.36 -3.22 -21.80
CA ASN A 102 25.52 -2.05 -22.01
C ASN A 102 24.03 -2.39 -21.81
N GLU A 103 23.56 -3.55 -22.29
CA GLU A 103 22.20 -4.03 -21.98
C GLU A 103 21.97 -4.20 -20.48
N ALA A 104 22.90 -4.83 -19.77
CA ALA A 104 22.80 -5.01 -18.33
C ALA A 104 22.78 -3.66 -17.58
N VAL A 105 23.64 -2.72 -17.96
CA VAL A 105 23.65 -1.37 -17.36
C VAL A 105 22.38 -0.60 -17.69
N ASN A 106 21.86 -0.70 -18.91
CA ASN A 106 20.60 -0.04 -19.27
C ASN A 106 19.41 -0.63 -18.49
N LEU A 107 19.41 -1.93 -18.19
CA LEU A 107 18.43 -2.54 -17.30
C LEU A 107 18.60 -2.02 -15.85
N LEU A 108 19.83 -1.98 -15.35
CA LEU A 108 20.11 -1.49 -13.99
C LEU A 108 19.75 0.00 -13.80
N LYS A 109 19.94 0.83 -14.84
CA LYS A 109 19.52 2.24 -14.84
C LYS A 109 18.02 2.44 -14.66
N GLN A 110 17.19 1.42 -14.94
CA GLN A 110 15.75 1.52 -14.68
C GLN A 110 15.42 1.54 -13.18
N PHE A 111 16.34 1.07 -12.32
CA PHE A 111 16.20 1.15 -10.87
C PHE A 111 16.59 2.55 -10.37
N LYS A 112 15.59 3.39 -10.13
CA LYS A 112 15.77 4.75 -9.56
C LYS A 112 16.20 4.68 -8.08
N GLY A 113 17.03 5.63 -7.64
CA GLY A 113 17.42 5.80 -6.24
C GLY A 113 18.85 5.35 -5.88
N PHE A 114 19.64 4.91 -6.86
CA PHE A 114 21.05 4.56 -6.68
C PHE A 114 21.93 5.31 -7.68
N SER A 115 22.74 6.25 -7.19
CA SER A 115 23.74 6.99 -7.96
C SER A 115 24.80 6.09 -8.61
N HIS A 116 25.08 4.93 -8.00
CA HIS A 116 26.13 4.02 -8.42
C HIS A 116 25.86 3.39 -9.81
N PHE A 117 24.60 3.35 -10.26
CA PHE A 117 24.25 2.90 -11.62
C PHE A 117 24.62 3.92 -12.69
N GLU A 118 24.72 5.20 -12.35
CA GLU A 118 25.23 6.23 -13.26
C GLU A 118 26.74 6.08 -13.47
N ASP A 119 27.49 5.81 -12.39
CA ASP A 119 28.93 5.56 -12.43
C ASP A 119 29.30 4.33 -13.27
N LEU A 120 28.52 3.24 -13.13
CA LEU A 120 28.66 2.06 -13.97
C LEU A 120 28.42 2.37 -15.45
N GLY A 121 27.46 3.25 -15.75
CA GLY A 121 27.24 3.79 -17.09
C GLY A 121 28.47 4.52 -17.64
N ALA A 122 29.09 5.38 -16.82
CA ALA A 122 30.31 6.08 -17.21
C ALA A 122 31.50 5.14 -17.42
N MET A 123 31.64 4.08 -16.62
CA MET A 123 32.67 3.06 -16.81
C MET A 123 32.47 2.28 -18.11
N VAL A 124 31.24 1.84 -18.40
CA VAL A 124 30.94 1.14 -19.67
C VAL A 124 31.20 2.07 -20.86
N GLN A 125 30.83 3.35 -20.76
CA GLN A 125 31.12 4.33 -21.82
C GLN A 125 32.63 4.46 -22.10
N LYS A 126 33.48 4.46 -21.05
CA LYS A 126 34.95 4.47 -21.21
C LYS A 126 35.50 3.20 -21.87
N LEU A 127 34.81 2.06 -21.70
CA LEU A 127 35.17 0.81 -22.37
C LEU A 127 34.70 0.81 -23.83
N GLU A 128 33.52 1.35 -24.12
CA GLU A 128 33.03 1.61 -25.48
C GLU A 128 33.91 2.62 -26.23
N ASP A 129 34.50 3.63 -25.59
CA ASP A 129 35.37 4.57 -26.30
C ASP A 129 36.70 3.92 -26.74
N LYS A 130 37.10 2.81 -26.11
CA LYS A 130 38.31 2.04 -26.46
C LYS A 130 38.08 1.02 -27.58
N VAL A 131 36.84 0.65 -27.86
CA VAL A 131 36.46 -0.33 -28.87
C VAL A 131 35.45 0.35 -29.78
N GLN A 132 35.72 0.59 -31.07
CA GLN A 132 34.88 1.42 -31.96
C GLN A 132 33.44 0.86 -32.19
N VAL A 133 32.61 0.80 -31.15
CA VAL A 133 31.26 0.25 -31.17
C VAL A 133 30.30 1.35 -31.59
N SER A 134 29.50 1.04 -32.61
CA SER A 134 28.50 1.96 -33.16
C SER A 134 27.31 2.10 -32.20
N LYS A 135 26.99 3.33 -31.79
CA LYS A 135 25.84 3.62 -30.91
C LYS A 135 24.51 3.48 -31.65
N THR A 136 23.83 2.34 -31.50
CA THR A 136 22.43 2.20 -31.91
C THR A 136 21.52 2.57 -30.74
N LYS A 137 20.94 3.78 -30.75
CA LYS A 137 19.85 4.13 -29.83
C LYS A 137 18.58 3.35 -30.21
N GLY A 138 18.39 2.19 -29.59
CA GLY A 138 17.18 1.39 -29.74
C GLY A 138 16.01 1.94 -28.90
N ARG A 139 14.78 1.58 -29.31
CA ARG A 139 13.59 1.71 -28.45
C ARG A 139 13.75 0.84 -27.19
N PRO A 140 13.19 1.21 -26.03
CA PRO A 140 13.21 0.35 -24.85
C PRO A 140 12.51 -0.98 -25.17
N ILE A 141 13.19 -2.10 -24.91
CA ILE A 141 12.66 -3.46 -25.11
C ILE A 141 11.96 -3.96 -23.83
N ILE A 142 12.44 -3.52 -22.68
CA ILE A 142 11.93 -3.86 -21.35
C ILE A 142 11.34 -2.61 -20.73
N ASP A 143 10.04 -2.68 -20.38
CA ASP A 143 9.31 -1.68 -19.64
C ASP A 143 8.98 -2.22 -18.25
N MET A 144 9.51 -1.58 -17.21
CA MET A 144 9.30 -1.97 -15.82
C MET A 144 8.27 -1.04 -15.19
N GLU A 145 7.36 -1.60 -14.39
CA GLU A 145 6.41 -0.80 -13.62
C GLU A 145 7.18 0.18 -12.73
N SER A 146 6.88 1.47 -12.86
CA SER A 146 7.53 2.52 -12.08
C SER A 146 6.51 3.54 -11.60
N ASN A 147 6.81 4.16 -10.46
CA ASN A 147 5.97 5.22 -9.89
C ASN A 147 6.72 6.56 -10.00
N GLU A 148 6.40 7.33 -11.04
CA GLU A 148 7.06 8.62 -11.34
C GLU A 148 6.87 9.67 -10.25
N HIS A 149 5.80 9.56 -9.46
CA HIS A 149 5.48 10.50 -8.39
C HIS A 149 5.97 10.03 -7.01
N LEU A 150 6.74 8.94 -6.94
CA LEU A 150 7.27 8.46 -5.66
C LEU A 150 8.31 9.44 -5.11
N THR A 151 7.96 10.09 -4.01
CA THR A 151 8.88 10.94 -3.24
C THR A 151 9.74 10.11 -2.28
N GLY A 152 10.84 10.70 -1.80
CA GLY A 152 11.70 10.07 -0.79
C GLY A 152 12.78 9.12 -1.32
N LEU A 153 12.82 8.83 -2.63
CA LEU A 153 13.89 8.03 -3.24
C LEU A 153 15.28 8.65 -3.09
N HIS A 154 15.37 9.98 -2.97
CA HIS A 154 16.65 10.66 -2.73
C HIS A 154 17.26 10.32 -1.36
N TRP A 155 16.45 9.87 -0.39
CA TRP A 155 16.95 9.39 0.90
C TRP A 155 17.56 7.99 0.85
N MET A 156 17.33 7.24 -0.23
CA MET A 156 17.78 5.84 -0.36
C MET A 156 19.28 5.68 -0.15
N GLU A 157 20.09 6.51 -0.81
CA GLU A 157 21.55 6.44 -0.69
C GLU A 157 22.03 6.77 0.72
N LEU A 158 21.47 7.82 1.34
CA LEU A 158 21.81 8.20 2.71
C LEU A 158 21.46 7.08 3.70
N LEU A 159 20.26 6.50 3.59
CA LEU A 159 19.81 5.41 4.45
C LEU A 159 20.63 4.13 4.22
N TYR A 160 20.97 3.83 2.97
CA TYR A 160 21.85 2.72 2.62
C TYR A 160 23.22 2.86 3.30
N GLN A 161 23.83 4.05 3.22
CA GLN A 161 25.10 4.33 3.88
C GLN A 161 24.99 4.23 5.41
N ALA A 162 23.90 4.76 6.00
CA ALA A 162 23.67 4.68 7.44
C ALA A 162 23.55 3.23 7.92
N ILE A 163 22.84 2.36 7.19
CA ILE A 163 22.71 0.93 7.51
C ILE A 163 24.07 0.23 7.36
N LEU A 164 24.77 0.46 6.25
CA LEU A 164 26.07 -0.17 5.97
C LEU A 164 27.11 0.17 7.05
N GLN A 165 27.15 1.44 7.47
CA GLN A 165 28.09 1.94 8.48
C GLN A 165 27.57 1.76 9.92
N ARG A 166 26.38 1.17 10.10
CA ARG A 166 25.70 0.98 11.38
C ARG A 166 25.61 2.28 12.19
N LYS A 167 25.12 3.35 11.56
CA LYS A 167 24.96 4.67 12.18
C LYS A 167 23.50 4.99 12.49
N GLN A 168 23.28 5.70 13.59
CA GLN A 168 21.97 6.26 13.92
C GLN A 168 21.61 7.38 12.94
N ILE A 169 20.33 7.64 12.80
CA ILE A 169 19.82 8.75 11.98
C ILE A 169 18.80 9.57 12.77
N ASP A 170 18.77 10.87 12.51
CA ASP A 170 17.65 11.73 12.90
C ASP A 170 16.74 11.92 11.69
N ILE A 171 15.44 11.76 11.91
CA ILE A 171 14.41 11.82 10.86
C ILE A 171 13.33 12.82 11.28
N GLN A 172 13.04 13.80 10.43
CA GLN A 172 11.80 14.55 10.51
C GLN A 172 10.72 13.81 9.72
N TYR A 173 9.74 13.22 10.40
CA TYR A 173 8.76 12.30 9.81
C TYR A 173 7.33 12.78 10.03
N GLN A 174 6.52 12.82 8.96
CA GLN A 174 5.10 13.14 9.04
C GLN A 174 4.24 12.02 8.46
N SER A 175 3.55 11.27 9.33
CA SER A 175 2.57 10.29 8.87
C SER A 175 1.34 10.97 8.24
N PHE A 176 0.66 10.30 7.31
CA PHE A 176 -0.58 10.83 6.70
C PHE A 176 -1.72 11.10 7.69
N LYS A 177 -1.65 10.55 8.91
CA LYS A 177 -2.64 10.78 9.96
C LYS A 177 -2.24 11.91 10.92
N ALA A 178 -0.97 12.30 10.92
CA ALA A 178 -0.44 13.28 11.86
C ALA A 178 -0.64 14.70 11.30
N ARG A 179 -1.08 15.62 12.17
CA ARG A 179 -1.22 17.04 11.80
C ARG A 179 0.14 17.71 11.59
N GLU A 180 1.13 17.31 12.38
CA GLU A 180 2.48 17.88 12.39
C GLU A 180 3.53 16.76 12.26
N GLY A 181 4.71 17.13 11.75
CA GLY A 181 5.87 16.25 11.71
C GLY A 181 6.48 16.07 13.09
N GLN A 182 7.13 14.92 13.31
CA GLN A 182 7.84 14.60 14.54
C GLN A 182 9.31 14.29 14.24
N ASN A 183 10.20 14.73 15.13
CA ASN A 183 11.62 14.36 15.07
C ASN A 183 11.81 13.02 15.76
N ILE A 184 12.36 12.05 15.03
CA ILE A 184 12.59 10.69 15.50
C ILE A 184 14.08 10.41 15.41
N ARG A 185 14.69 10.03 16.53
CA ARG A 185 15.99 9.37 16.51
C ARG A 185 15.78 7.88 16.23
N PHE A 186 16.44 7.36 15.21
CA PHE A 186 16.12 6.05 14.65
C PHE A 186 17.38 5.22 14.39
N HIS A 187 17.24 3.91 14.60
CA HIS A 187 18.26 2.90 14.37
C HIS A 187 17.87 2.10 13.11
N PRO A 188 18.37 2.48 11.91
CA PRO A 188 17.95 1.87 10.65
C PRO A 188 18.65 0.52 10.44
N GLY A 189 17.91 -0.53 10.06
CA GLY A 189 18.44 -1.87 9.91
C GLY A 189 18.23 -2.53 8.55
N LEU A 190 17.10 -2.28 7.88
CA LEU A 190 16.80 -2.90 6.58
C LEU A 190 15.96 -1.97 5.71
N LEU A 191 16.36 -1.82 4.45
CA LEU A 191 15.50 -1.21 3.41
C LEU A 191 14.65 -2.31 2.75
N LYS A 192 13.35 -2.09 2.70
CA LYS A 192 12.37 -3.01 2.10
C LYS A 192 11.55 -2.29 1.05
N GLU A 193 11.52 -2.86 -0.14
CA GLU A 193 10.60 -2.47 -1.21
C GLU A 193 9.33 -3.33 -1.14
N TYR A 194 8.18 -2.69 -1.33
CA TYR A 194 6.89 -3.35 -1.52
C TYR A 194 5.92 -2.46 -2.30
N GLN A 195 5.37 -2.98 -3.41
CA GLN A 195 4.42 -2.30 -4.29
C GLN A 195 4.93 -0.92 -4.77
N ASN A 196 6.16 -0.88 -5.27
CA ASN A 196 6.84 0.32 -5.77
C ASN A 196 6.94 1.43 -4.72
N ARG A 197 7.12 1.04 -3.46
CA ARG A 197 7.34 1.94 -2.32
C ARG A 197 8.44 1.40 -1.42
N TRP A 198 9.28 2.30 -0.94
CA TRP A 198 10.40 1.97 -0.08
C TRP A 198 10.12 2.31 1.37
N PHE A 199 10.61 1.43 2.23
CA PHE A 199 10.47 1.50 3.66
C PHE A 199 11.79 1.20 4.35
N VAL A 200 12.06 1.87 5.47
CA VAL A 200 13.16 1.53 6.38
C VAL A 200 12.60 0.87 7.63
N LEU A 201 13.09 -0.34 7.91
CA LEU A 201 12.83 -1.10 9.13
C LEU A 201 13.93 -0.79 10.13
N GLY A 202 13.52 -0.54 11.37
CA GLY A 202 14.43 -0.20 12.47
C GLY A 202 13.63 0.04 13.74
N HIS A 203 14.24 0.61 14.76
CA HIS A 203 13.52 0.99 15.98
C HIS A 203 13.88 2.41 16.41
N ARG A 204 13.00 3.03 17.18
CA ARG A 204 13.29 4.36 17.74
C ARG A 204 14.32 4.24 18.85
N HIS A 205 15.09 5.30 19.03
CA HIS A 205 15.96 5.40 20.20
C HIS A 205 15.12 5.30 21.47
N ASN A 206 15.56 4.49 22.43
CA ASN A 206 14.85 4.14 23.68
C ASN A 206 13.59 3.26 23.53
N GLU A 207 13.19 2.86 22.32
CA GLU A 207 12.14 1.86 22.10
C GLU A 207 12.75 0.59 21.51
N LYS A 208 12.40 -0.58 22.03
CA LYS A 208 12.86 -1.88 21.48
C LYS A 208 11.95 -2.44 20.39
N ASN A 209 10.82 -1.78 20.14
CA ASN A 209 9.86 -2.24 19.14
C ASN A 209 10.27 -1.76 17.75
N TYR A 210 10.47 -2.72 16.85
CA TYR A 210 10.74 -2.43 15.46
C TYR A 210 9.51 -1.80 14.80
N GLN A 211 9.76 -0.75 14.03
CA GLN A 211 8.78 0.00 13.27
C GLN A 211 9.27 0.15 11.84
N LEU A 212 8.31 0.23 10.94
CA LEU A 212 8.57 0.44 9.54
C LEU A 212 8.17 1.88 9.14
N LEU A 213 9.13 2.66 8.66
CA LEU A 213 8.92 4.04 8.23
C LEU A 213 8.98 4.13 6.71
N ALA A 214 7.98 4.75 6.10
CA ALA A 214 7.92 4.90 4.65
C ALA A 214 8.75 6.12 4.22
N LEU A 215 9.58 5.97 3.19
CA LEU A 215 10.51 7.03 2.76
C LEU A 215 9.77 8.24 2.17
N ASP A 216 8.60 8.02 1.57
CA ASP A 216 7.73 9.07 0.97
C ASP A 216 7.19 10.08 1.99
N ARG A 217 7.38 9.81 3.29
CA ARG A 217 6.91 10.63 4.42
C ARG A 217 8.04 11.27 5.23
N MET A 218 9.28 11.08 4.81
CA MET A 218 10.45 11.73 5.40
C MET A 218 10.61 13.13 4.81
N GLN A 219 10.71 14.13 5.69
CA GLN A 219 10.91 15.53 5.32
C GLN A 219 12.40 15.90 5.36
N ASP A 220 13.12 15.34 6.34
CA ASP A 220 14.55 15.53 6.49
C ASP A 220 15.17 14.29 7.15
N VAL A 221 16.41 13.95 6.76
CA VAL A 221 17.17 12.82 7.28
C VAL A 221 18.65 13.18 7.40
N ALA A 222 19.22 12.99 8.60
CA ALA A 222 20.63 13.24 8.86
C ALA A 222 21.29 12.04 9.53
N ILE A 223 22.49 11.66 9.05
CA ILE A 223 23.31 10.62 9.68
C ILE A 223 23.99 11.20 10.92
N ARG A 224 23.98 10.42 12.01
CA ARG A 224 24.68 10.74 13.25
C ARG A 224 25.99 9.98 13.37
N SER A 225 26.87 10.50 14.23
CA SER A 225 28.14 9.86 14.57
C SER A 225 27.98 8.57 15.38
N GLU A 226 26.91 8.49 16.17
CA GLU A 226 26.60 7.42 17.10
C GLU A 226 26.23 6.11 16.37
N GLU A 227 26.62 4.98 16.94
CA GLU A 227 26.35 3.66 16.36
C GLU A 227 24.90 3.22 16.58
N ALA A 228 24.33 2.58 15.57
CA ALA A 228 23.00 2.00 15.64
C ALA A 228 23.06 0.61 16.30
N GLU A 229 22.28 0.45 17.37
CA GLU A 229 21.89 -0.86 17.88
C GLU A 229 21.00 -1.59 16.85
N LEU A 230 21.32 -2.84 16.53
CA LEU A 230 20.62 -3.67 15.55
C LEU A 230 20.37 -5.07 16.10
N GLY A 231 19.25 -5.66 15.67
CA GLY A 231 18.92 -7.06 15.92
C GLY A 231 19.82 -8.01 15.12
N SER A 232 19.65 -9.31 15.34
CA SER A 232 20.36 -10.33 14.56
C SER A 232 19.97 -10.31 13.09
N GLU A 233 20.86 -10.73 12.18
CA GLU A 233 20.55 -10.87 10.76
C GLU A 233 19.37 -11.83 10.53
N GLU A 234 19.29 -12.90 11.33
CA GLU A 234 18.18 -13.87 11.31
C GLU A 234 16.83 -13.22 11.64
N PHE A 235 16.81 -12.21 12.52
CA PHE A 235 15.59 -11.46 12.82
C PHE A 235 15.09 -10.71 11.58
N PHE A 236 15.97 -10.01 10.85
CA PHE A 236 15.60 -9.27 9.64
C PHE A 236 15.14 -10.19 8.50
N LEU A 237 15.78 -11.35 8.34
CA LEU A 237 15.39 -12.35 7.34
C LEU A 237 13.99 -12.90 7.59
N ASN A 238 13.62 -13.12 8.86
CA ASN A 238 12.35 -13.70 9.23
C ASN A 238 11.24 -12.68 9.54
N TYR A 239 11.56 -11.38 9.66
CA TYR A 239 10.62 -10.35 10.10
C TYR A 239 9.33 -10.29 9.27
N PHE A 240 9.44 -10.45 7.94
CA PHE A 240 8.30 -10.40 7.01
C PHE A 240 7.77 -11.78 6.60
N LYS A 241 8.31 -12.87 7.16
CA LYS A 241 8.03 -14.24 6.70
C LYS A 241 6.55 -14.58 6.77
N ASP A 242 5.86 -14.15 7.81
CA ASP A 242 4.50 -14.57 8.12
C ASP A 242 3.45 -13.55 7.67
N VAL A 243 3.83 -12.51 6.92
CA VAL A 243 2.90 -11.47 6.47
C VAL A 243 2.86 -11.35 4.97
N ILE A 244 1.76 -10.83 4.45
CA ILE A 244 1.72 -10.30 3.09
C ILE A 244 2.16 -8.84 3.17
N GLY A 245 3.19 -8.46 2.43
CA GLY A 245 3.67 -7.08 2.39
C GLY A 245 4.48 -6.65 3.60
N VAL A 246 4.10 -5.52 4.21
CA VAL A 246 5.00 -4.75 5.08
C VAL A 246 4.48 -4.47 6.49
N SER A 247 3.18 -4.61 6.73
CA SER A 247 2.62 -4.41 8.07
C SER A 247 2.75 -5.69 8.90
N VAL A 248 3.68 -5.69 9.85
CA VAL A 248 3.96 -6.80 10.78
C VAL A 248 3.45 -6.47 12.17
N ASN A 249 2.79 -7.43 12.83
CA ASN A 249 2.47 -7.35 14.24
C ASN A 249 3.18 -8.49 14.98
N LEU A 250 4.19 -8.14 15.78
CA LEU A 250 5.01 -9.13 16.51
C LEU A 250 4.20 -9.91 17.57
N ASP A 251 3.10 -9.35 18.06
CA ASP A 251 2.25 -9.99 19.06
C ASP A 251 1.17 -10.91 18.45
N THR A 252 1.03 -10.92 17.12
CA THR A 252 0.00 -11.70 16.43
C THR A 252 0.64 -12.86 15.70
N PRO A 253 0.35 -14.13 16.06
CA PRO A 253 0.90 -15.27 15.35
C PRO A 253 0.28 -15.40 13.95
N ALA A 254 0.98 -16.09 13.06
CA ALA A 254 0.41 -16.52 11.80
C ALA A 254 -0.77 -17.47 12.08
N GLU A 255 -1.81 -17.37 11.25
CA GLU A 255 -2.94 -18.29 11.30
C GLU A 255 -3.24 -18.87 9.92
N LYS A 256 -3.92 -20.01 9.92
CA LYS A 256 -4.29 -20.72 8.70
C LYS A 256 -5.44 -20.00 8.00
N VAL A 257 -5.19 -19.53 6.79
CA VAL A 257 -6.17 -18.88 5.92
C VAL A 257 -6.52 -19.82 4.78
N ARG A 258 -7.80 -20.16 4.65
CA ARG A 258 -8.35 -20.96 3.54
C ARG A 258 -9.31 -20.14 2.72
N PHE A 259 -9.13 -20.15 1.41
CA PHE A 259 -9.96 -19.38 0.49
C PHE A 259 -10.17 -20.13 -0.83
N PHE A 260 -11.37 -20.01 -1.36
CA PHE A 260 -11.73 -20.54 -2.66
C PHE A 260 -11.59 -19.44 -3.72
N ALA A 261 -10.97 -19.75 -4.84
CA ALA A 261 -10.90 -18.88 -6.01
C ALA A 261 -11.61 -19.52 -7.19
N SER A 262 -12.41 -18.76 -7.92
CA SER A 262 -13.09 -19.20 -9.14
C SER A 262 -12.07 -19.52 -10.24
N MET A 263 -12.52 -20.24 -11.28
CA MET A 263 -11.67 -20.55 -12.44
C MET A 263 -11.07 -19.32 -13.15
N GLU A 264 -11.67 -18.14 -13.00
CA GLU A 264 -11.15 -16.90 -13.58
C GLU A 264 -9.86 -16.43 -12.91
N SER A 265 -9.78 -16.51 -11.58
CA SER A 265 -8.63 -16.03 -10.80
C SER A 265 -7.67 -17.13 -10.35
N ALA A 266 -8.13 -18.37 -10.26
CA ALA A 266 -7.33 -19.50 -9.77
C ALA A 266 -6.02 -19.75 -10.56
N PRO A 267 -5.96 -19.67 -11.91
CA PRO A 267 -4.71 -19.86 -12.64
C PRO A 267 -3.65 -18.80 -12.31
N TYR A 268 -4.06 -17.55 -12.09
CA TYR A 268 -3.14 -16.47 -11.70
C TYR A 268 -2.60 -16.67 -10.30
N LEU A 269 -3.40 -17.21 -9.38
CA LEU A 269 -2.97 -17.52 -8.02
C LEU A 269 -2.02 -18.72 -7.95
N LEU A 270 -2.03 -19.61 -8.96
CA LEU A 270 -1.05 -20.68 -9.07
C LEU A 270 0.32 -20.18 -9.50
N THR A 271 0.37 -19.29 -10.51
CA THR A 271 1.64 -18.78 -11.05
C THR A 271 2.19 -17.61 -10.23
N LYS A 272 1.31 -16.86 -9.55
CA LYS A 272 1.64 -15.73 -8.69
C LYS A 272 0.93 -15.87 -7.34
N PRO A 273 1.46 -16.73 -6.43
CA PRO A 273 0.86 -16.92 -5.11
C PRO A 273 0.90 -15.61 -4.30
N LEU A 274 -0.10 -15.43 -3.43
CA LEU A 274 -0.20 -14.26 -2.56
C LEU A 274 0.88 -14.25 -1.46
N HIS A 275 1.33 -15.44 -1.06
CA HIS A 275 2.31 -15.65 -0.01
C HIS A 275 3.12 -16.92 -0.28
N ALA A 276 4.37 -16.97 0.21
CA ALA A 276 5.28 -18.10 -0.02
C ALA A 276 4.78 -19.43 0.58
N SER A 277 3.94 -19.38 1.62
CA SER A 277 3.33 -20.57 2.23
C SER A 277 2.10 -21.09 1.49
N GLN A 278 1.63 -20.40 0.44
CA GLN A 278 0.41 -20.74 -0.26
C GLN A 278 0.52 -22.10 -0.97
N LYS A 279 -0.48 -22.95 -0.77
CA LYS A 279 -0.59 -24.30 -1.33
C LYS A 279 -1.98 -24.51 -1.92
N LEU A 280 -2.04 -25.28 -3.01
CA LEU A 280 -3.29 -25.78 -3.57
C LEU A 280 -3.76 -26.97 -2.72
N VAL A 281 -4.98 -26.92 -2.20
CA VAL A 281 -5.58 -28.00 -1.40
C VAL A 281 -6.46 -28.87 -2.27
N GLU A 282 -7.32 -28.27 -3.08
CA GLU A 282 -8.30 -28.98 -3.90
C GLU A 282 -8.56 -28.21 -5.20
N ARG A 283 -8.88 -28.93 -6.27
CA ARG A 283 -9.36 -28.38 -7.53
C ARG A 283 -10.65 -29.07 -7.94
N ASN A 284 -11.66 -28.28 -8.29
CA ASN A 284 -12.93 -28.78 -8.82
C ASN A 284 -13.32 -28.04 -10.11
N HIS A 285 -14.50 -28.33 -10.64
CA HIS A 285 -15.00 -27.72 -11.88
C HIS A 285 -15.23 -26.19 -11.76
N PHE A 286 -15.54 -25.71 -10.56
CA PHE A 286 -15.90 -24.31 -10.31
C PHE A 286 -14.68 -23.44 -9.94
N GLY A 287 -13.56 -24.05 -9.55
CA GLY A 287 -12.37 -23.33 -9.12
C GLY A 287 -11.41 -24.16 -8.29
N MET A 288 -10.64 -23.48 -7.45
CA MET A 288 -9.57 -24.05 -6.64
C MET A 288 -9.62 -23.56 -5.20
N LEU A 289 -9.36 -24.47 -4.26
CA LEU A 289 -9.21 -24.17 -2.85
C LEU A 289 -7.73 -24.02 -2.52
N PHE A 290 -7.37 -22.87 -1.95
CA PHE A 290 -6.02 -22.56 -1.52
C PHE A 290 -5.95 -22.42 -0.01
N GLU A 291 -4.75 -22.66 0.51
CA GLU A 291 -4.40 -22.54 1.92
C GLU A 291 -3.05 -21.84 2.06
N MET A 292 -2.94 -20.94 3.04
CA MET A 292 -1.68 -20.30 3.43
C MET A 292 -1.65 -20.04 4.94
N GLU A 293 -0.47 -19.86 5.49
CA GLU A 293 -0.22 -19.55 6.90
C GLU A 293 0.35 -18.13 7.00
N VAL A 294 -0.49 -17.18 7.42
CA VAL A 294 -0.19 -15.75 7.42
C VAL A 294 -0.87 -15.04 8.59
N GLN A 295 -0.29 -13.95 9.06
CA GLN A 295 -0.94 -13.05 10.01
C GLN A 295 -2.08 -12.29 9.31
N HIS A 296 -3.19 -12.08 10.01
CA HIS A 296 -4.26 -11.20 9.54
C HIS A 296 -3.79 -9.73 9.58
N ASN A 297 -3.29 -9.24 8.45
CA ASN A 297 -2.88 -7.85 8.27
C ASN A 297 -3.68 -7.10 7.17
N PHE A 298 -3.40 -5.81 7.01
CA PHE A 298 -4.13 -4.94 6.07
C PHE A 298 -3.90 -5.33 4.60
N GLU A 299 -2.68 -5.72 4.26
CA GLU A 299 -2.24 -6.11 2.92
C GLU A 299 -2.88 -7.42 2.49
N LEU A 300 -3.04 -8.40 3.39
CA LEU A 300 -3.84 -9.60 3.14
C LEU A 300 -5.28 -9.23 2.77
N GLU A 301 -5.93 -8.38 3.58
CA GLU A 301 -7.29 -7.92 3.27
C GLU A 301 -7.34 -7.21 1.90
N LYS A 302 -6.37 -6.35 1.59
CA LYS A 302 -6.29 -5.61 0.32
C LYS A 302 -6.07 -6.54 -0.87
N ALA A 303 -5.18 -7.52 -0.75
CA ALA A 303 -4.87 -8.48 -1.80
C ALA A 303 -6.10 -9.33 -2.15
N LEU A 304 -6.80 -9.82 -1.13
CA LEU A 304 -8.03 -10.59 -1.31
C LEU A 304 -9.16 -9.73 -1.88
N LEU A 305 -9.38 -8.52 -1.36
CA LEU A 305 -10.40 -7.60 -1.91
C LEU A 305 -10.09 -7.17 -3.35
N GLY A 306 -8.82 -7.07 -3.72
CA GLY A 306 -8.40 -6.72 -5.08
C GLY A 306 -8.80 -7.76 -6.13
N LEU A 307 -9.09 -9.00 -5.72
CA LEU A 307 -9.61 -10.06 -6.59
C LEU A 307 -11.15 -9.99 -6.72
N GLY A 308 -11.82 -9.19 -5.89
CA GLY A 308 -13.26 -8.95 -6.01
C GLY A 308 -14.12 -10.19 -5.75
N GLU A 309 -15.11 -10.40 -6.62
CA GLU A 309 -16.13 -11.45 -6.54
C GLU A 309 -15.60 -12.86 -6.83
N THR A 310 -14.41 -12.98 -7.42
CA THR A 310 -13.83 -14.27 -7.83
C THR A 310 -13.24 -15.05 -6.65
N ILE A 311 -13.16 -14.45 -5.46
CA ILE A 311 -12.58 -15.06 -4.28
C ILE A 311 -13.57 -15.12 -3.11
N ARG A 312 -13.48 -16.19 -2.34
CA ARG A 312 -14.25 -16.38 -1.11
C ARG A 312 -13.39 -16.95 0.00
N VAL A 313 -13.14 -16.13 1.03
CA VAL A 313 -12.48 -16.61 2.25
C VAL A 313 -13.42 -17.53 3.03
N LEU A 314 -12.93 -18.72 3.36
CA LEU A 314 -13.63 -19.71 4.16
C LEU A 314 -13.21 -19.60 5.63
N GLU A 315 -11.91 -19.48 5.88
CA GLU A 315 -11.28 -19.39 7.20
C GLU A 315 -10.10 -18.42 7.20
N PRO A 316 -9.82 -17.75 8.34
CA PRO A 316 -10.56 -17.79 9.61
C PRO A 316 -11.87 -16.98 9.56
N SER A 317 -12.79 -17.26 10.49
CA SER A 317 -14.10 -16.58 10.54
C SER A 317 -13.99 -15.06 10.76
N ARG A 318 -12.95 -14.63 11.48
CA ARG A 318 -12.61 -13.22 11.71
C ARG A 318 -12.28 -12.49 10.40
N LEU A 319 -11.36 -13.05 9.60
CA LEU A 319 -11.00 -12.49 8.30
C LEU A 319 -12.21 -12.46 7.36
N ARG A 320 -12.97 -13.57 7.29
CA ARG A 320 -14.19 -13.64 6.48
C ARG A 320 -15.20 -12.55 6.83
N ARG A 321 -15.49 -12.36 8.13
CA ARG A 321 -16.41 -11.31 8.60
C ARG A 321 -15.88 -9.93 8.25
N ARG A 322 -14.58 -9.70 8.45
CA ARG A 322 -13.92 -8.43 8.14
C ARG A 322 -14.01 -8.07 6.65
N LEU A 323 -13.78 -9.03 5.76
CA LEU A 323 -13.94 -8.81 4.32
C LEU A 323 -15.39 -8.54 3.93
N PHE A 324 -16.34 -9.27 4.52
CA PHE A 324 -17.77 -9.05 4.32
C PHE A 324 -18.19 -7.62 4.72
N ASP A 325 -17.77 -7.15 5.90
CA ASP A 325 -18.09 -5.79 6.36
C ASP A 325 -17.49 -4.73 5.42
N ARG A 326 -16.27 -4.95 4.92
CA ARG A 326 -15.60 -4.05 3.97
C ARG A 326 -16.26 -4.03 2.60
N THR A 327 -16.70 -5.17 2.07
CA THR A 327 -17.42 -5.22 0.80
C THR A 327 -18.80 -4.61 0.91
N GLU A 328 -19.51 -4.80 2.03
CA GLU A 328 -20.79 -4.12 2.30
C GLU A 328 -20.61 -2.60 2.34
N ALA A 329 -19.57 -2.11 3.03
CA ALA A 329 -19.24 -0.68 3.07
C ALA A 329 -18.86 -0.15 1.69
N SER A 330 -18.12 -0.93 0.88
CA SER A 330 -17.80 -0.57 -0.51
C SER A 330 -19.07 -0.43 -1.35
N LEU A 331 -19.96 -1.43 -1.28
CA LEU A 331 -21.24 -1.42 -2.01
C LEU A 331 -22.12 -0.22 -1.64
N LYS A 332 -22.14 0.17 -0.36
CA LYS A 332 -22.85 1.37 0.09
C LYS A 332 -22.36 2.65 -0.59
N ASN A 333 -21.05 2.79 -0.82
CA ASN A 333 -20.51 3.96 -1.53
C ASN A 333 -21.07 4.09 -2.95
N TYR A 334 -21.24 2.96 -3.66
CA TYR A 334 -21.85 2.96 -5.00
C TYR A 334 -23.37 3.18 -4.97
N ARG A 335 -24.04 2.80 -3.87
CA ARG A 335 -25.48 3.07 -3.69
C ARG A 335 -25.79 4.53 -3.33
N LEU A 336 -24.87 5.19 -2.63
CA LEU A 336 -24.98 6.59 -2.21
C LEU A 336 -24.97 7.59 -3.39
N GLU A 337 -24.42 7.18 -4.55
CA GLU A 337 -24.56 7.91 -5.80
C GLU A 337 -25.99 7.79 -6.31
N MET A 338 -26.87 8.70 -5.86
CA MET A 338 -28.21 8.80 -6.42
C MET A 338 -28.14 9.15 -7.89
N ASN A 339 -28.39 8.15 -8.75
CA ASN A 339 -28.41 8.33 -10.19
C ASN A 339 -29.54 9.31 -10.60
N LYS A 340 -29.31 10.10 -11.65
CA LYS A 340 -30.27 11.10 -12.17
C LYS A 340 -31.64 10.47 -12.48
N GLU A 341 -31.66 9.22 -12.93
CA GLU A 341 -32.89 8.48 -13.21
C GLU A 341 -33.73 8.19 -11.95
N VAL A 342 -33.07 7.89 -10.82
CA VAL A 342 -33.76 7.65 -9.55
C VAL A 342 -34.38 8.96 -9.06
N LEU A 343 -33.60 10.04 -9.09
CA LEU A 343 -34.07 11.39 -8.77
C LEU A 343 -35.26 11.83 -9.64
N ALA A 344 -35.22 11.54 -10.94
CA ALA A 344 -36.30 11.88 -11.86
C ALA A 344 -37.65 11.25 -11.45
N LYS A 345 -37.62 10.04 -10.88
CA LYS A 345 -38.80 9.26 -10.48
C LYS A 345 -39.37 9.66 -9.11
N LEU A 346 -38.62 10.38 -8.25
CA LEU A 346 -39.04 10.67 -6.88
C LEU A 346 -40.39 11.39 -6.77
N PRO A 347 -40.68 12.46 -7.53
CA PRO A 347 -41.99 13.13 -7.44
C PRO A 347 -43.15 12.22 -7.82
N ASN A 348 -42.96 11.35 -8.82
CA ASN A 348 -43.98 10.39 -9.24
C ASN A 348 -44.24 9.35 -8.15
N ILE A 349 -43.20 8.83 -7.50
CA ILE A 349 -43.32 7.88 -6.38
C ILE A 349 -44.08 8.54 -5.22
N LEU A 350 -43.72 9.78 -4.88
CA LEU A 350 -44.35 10.53 -3.80
C LEU A 350 -45.83 10.79 -4.09
N SER A 351 -46.19 11.21 -5.31
CA SER A 351 -47.58 11.44 -5.72
C SER A 351 -48.44 10.16 -5.71
N LYS A 352 -47.83 8.99 -5.93
CA LYS A 352 -48.51 7.70 -5.95
C LYS A 352 -48.68 7.12 -4.55
N ASN A 353 -47.60 7.09 -3.78
CA ASN A 353 -47.55 6.36 -2.50
C ASN A 353 -47.78 7.27 -1.29
N GLY A 354 -47.50 8.57 -1.41
CA GLY A 354 -47.49 9.52 -0.30
C GLY A 354 -46.22 9.49 0.56
N PHE A 355 -45.26 8.62 0.25
CA PHE A 355 -43.95 8.59 0.90
C PHE A 355 -42.86 8.06 -0.05
N ILE A 356 -41.61 8.32 0.30
CA ILE A 356 -40.39 7.78 -0.32
C ILE A 356 -39.50 7.21 0.78
N LEU A 357 -39.03 5.98 0.59
CA LEU A 357 -37.99 5.37 1.42
C LEU A 357 -36.70 5.24 0.60
N LEU A 358 -35.62 5.88 1.06
CA LEU A 358 -34.29 5.78 0.45
C LEU A 358 -33.34 5.14 1.45
N SER A 359 -32.64 4.09 1.06
CA SER A 359 -31.83 3.29 1.98
C SER A 359 -30.45 3.85 2.28
N ASP A 360 -29.86 4.54 1.32
CA ASP A 360 -28.44 4.89 1.32
C ASP A 360 -28.30 6.37 0.94
N VAL A 361 -28.67 7.29 1.83
CA VAL A 361 -28.49 8.75 1.63
C VAL A 361 -27.32 9.28 2.44
N PHE A 362 -27.11 8.73 3.64
CA PHE A 362 -26.02 9.10 4.55
C PHE A 362 -24.96 8.01 4.60
N SER A 363 -23.69 8.39 4.45
CA SER A 363 -22.58 7.48 4.72
C SER A 363 -22.47 7.15 6.20
N GLU A 364 -21.93 5.97 6.54
CA GLU A 364 -21.74 5.58 7.93
C GLU A 364 -20.84 6.57 8.70
N ARG A 365 -19.86 7.18 8.00
CA ARG A 365 -19.00 8.22 8.56
C ARG A 365 -19.80 9.48 8.92
N ALA A 366 -20.72 9.89 8.06
CA ALA A 366 -21.60 11.03 8.31
C ALA A 366 -22.54 10.74 9.48
N CYS A 367 -23.18 9.57 9.50
CA CYS A 367 -24.03 9.14 10.63
C CYS A 367 -23.26 9.14 11.96
N ARG A 368 -22.04 8.57 11.99
CA ARG A 368 -21.19 8.57 13.18
C ARG A 368 -20.77 9.97 13.60
N HIS A 369 -20.43 10.84 12.65
CA HIS A 369 -20.05 12.21 12.94
C HIS A 369 -21.20 12.97 13.59
N LEU A 370 -22.39 12.94 12.98
CA LEU A 370 -23.61 13.57 13.51
C LEU A 370 -23.96 13.06 14.92
N LEU A 371 -23.90 11.74 15.13
CA LEU A 371 -24.14 11.15 16.43
C LEU A 371 -23.12 11.61 17.49
N ASN A 372 -21.84 11.70 17.13
CA ASN A 372 -20.79 12.13 18.05
C ASN A 372 -20.92 13.61 18.40
N VAL A 373 -21.22 14.47 17.42
CA VAL A 373 -21.49 15.90 17.64
C VAL A 373 -22.70 16.06 18.56
N ALA A 374 -23.81 15.38 18.26
CA ALA A 374 -25.01 15.48 19.09
C ALA A 374 -24.81 14.97 20.52
N LYS A 375 -24.09 13.86 20.69
CA LYS A 375 -23.73 13.34 22.02
C LYS A 375 -22.88 14.34 22.79
N ARG A 376 -21.87 14.93 22.15
CA ARG A 376 -21.01 15.94 22.77
C ARG A 376 -21.83 17.14 23.24
N LEU A 377 -22.67 17.71 22.38
CA LEU A 377 -23.53 18.85 22.72
C LEU A 377 -24.50 18.54 23.86
N SER A 378 -25.12 17.35 23.84
CA SER A 378 -25.99 16.87 24.92
C SER A 378 -25.25 16.68 26.25
N THR A 379 -23.98 16.28 26.21
CA THR A 379 -23.13 16.14 27.40
C THR A 379 -22.72 17.50 27.97
N GLU A 380 -22.39 18.46 27.10
CA GLU A 380 -22.02 19.83 27.47
C GLU A 380 -23.22 20.62 28.01
N ASN A 381 -24.45 20.36 27.52
CA ASN A 381 -25.66 21.05 27.94
C ASN A 381 -26.86 20.06 28.13
N PRO A 382 -27.05 19.50 29.33
CA PRO A 382 -28.03 18.43 29.57
C PRO A 382 -29.51 18.86 29.45
N ASN A 383 -29.80 20.16 29.45
CA ASN A 383 -31.15 20.74 29.31
C ASN A 383 -31.47 21.18 27.86
N LEU A 384 -30.65 20.84 26.87
CA LEU A 384 -30.93 21.15 25.47
C LEU A 384 -32.23 20.47 25.00
N THR A 385 -33.16 21.27 24.52
CA THR A 385 -34.35 20.78 23.82
C THR A 385 -33.96 20.07 22.51
N PRO A 386 -34.69 19.03 22.06
CA PRO A 386 -34.47 18.36 20.77
C PRO A 386 -34.36 19.30 19.57
N ARG A 387 -35.11 20.42 19.57
CA ARG A 387 -35.09 21.45 18.52
C ARG A 387 -33.75 22.19 18.47
N LYS A 388 -33.32 22.74 19.60
CA LYS A 388 -32.03 23.46 19.71
C LYS A 388 -30.82 22.56 19.44
N LEU A 389 -30.91 21.29 19.80
CA LEU A 389 -29.88 20.30 19.45
C LEU A 389 -29.82 20.06 17.94
N ALA A 390 -30.97 20.04 17.27
CA ALA A 390 -31.06 19.90 15.82
C ALA A 390 -30.49 21.14 15.09
N GLU A 391 -30.82 22.35 15.52
CA GLU A 391 -30.22 23.60 15.00
C GLU A 391 -28.68 23.63 15.11
N LEU A 392 -28.12 23.16 16.23
CA LEU A 392 -26.66 23.12 16.41
C LEU A 392 -25.99 22.02 15.57
N THR A 393 -26.75 20.99 15.18
CA THR A 393 -26.27 19.90 14.32
C THR A 393 -26.54 20.19 12.84
N GLN A 394 -27.40 21.16 12.52
CA GLN A 394 -27.67 21.68 11.18
C GLN A 394 -26.45 22.38 10.53
N ALA A 395 -25.33 22.58 11.21
CA ALA A 395 -24.10 23.00 10.51
C ALA A 395 -23.36 21.81 9.85
N TYR A 396 -23.69 20.57 10.23
CA TYR A 396 -22.88 19.38 9.96
C TYR A 396 -23.56 18.37 9.01
N TRP A 397 -24.71 18.70 8.42
CA TRP A 397 -25.54 17.80 7.62
C TRP A 397 -25.41 17.97 6.11
N HIS A 398 -24.82 19.07 5.61
CA HIS A 398 -24.71 19.34 4.18
C HIS A 398 -24.04 18.18 3.47
N LEU A 399 -24.89 17.32 2.91
CA LEU A 399 -24.54 16.13 2.16
C LEU A 399 -25.22 16.31 0.83
N GLU A 400 -24.38 16.33 -0.20
CA GLU A 400 -24.80 16.55 -1.57
C GLU A 400 -25.97 15.63 -1.99
N SER A 401 -26.02 14.40 -1.47
CA SER A 401 -27.12 13.46 -1.74
C SER A 401 -28.46 13.94 -1.16
N LEU A 402 -28.52 14.43 0.08
CA LEU A 402 -29.77 14.93 0.67
C LEU A 402 -30.19 16.22 -0.02
N ASP A 403 -29.26 17.14 -0.28
CA ASP A 403 -29.53 18.41 -0.98
C ASP A 403 -30.13 18.15 -2.37
N ARG A 404 -29.61 17.17 -3.11
CA ARG A 404 -30.17 16.75 -4.40
C ARG A 404 -31.59 16.19 -4.29
N VAL A 405 -31.91 15.44 -3.23
CA VAL A 405 -33.30 14.97 -2.98
C VAL A 405 -34.21 16.16 -2.70
N LEU A 406 -33.81 17.04 -1.78
CA LEU A 406 -34.60 18.19 -1.36
C LEU A 406 -34.86 19.15 -2.52
N GLN A 407 -33.82 19.48 -3.28
CA GLN A 407 -33.93 20.30 -4.48
C GLN A 407 -34.88 19.67 -5.52
N ARG A 408 -34.80 18.35 -5.72
CA ARG A 408 -35.66 17.65 -6.68
C ARG A 408 -37.13 17.63 -6.26
N LEU A 409 -37.39 17.66 -4.96
CA LEU A 409 -38.73 17.72 -4.36
C LEU A 409 -39.21 19.16 -4.10
N GLU A 410 -38.42 20.17 -4.47
CA GLU A 410 -38.72 21.59 -4.24
C GLU A 410 -38.93 21.93 -2.75
N LEU A 411 -38.20 21.22 -1.86
CA LEU A 411 -38.21 21.45 -0.42
C LEU A 411 -36.99 22.31 -0.05
N ASP A 412 -37.22 23.52 0.45
CA ASP A 412 -36.15 24.43 0.88
C ASP A 412 -35.67 24.09 2.31
N PRO A 413 -34.42 23.63 2.50
CA PRO A 413 -33.89 23.30 3.82
C PRO A 413 -33.94 24.45 4.83
N ALA A 414 -33.93 25.70 4.36
CA ALA A 414 -33.98 26.88 5.23
C ALA A 414 -35.36 27.08 5.89
N LEU A 415 -36.41 26.50 5.32
CA LEU A 415 -37.78 26.57 5.83
C LEU A 415 -38.10 25.43 6.82
N ALA A 416 -37.17 24.48 7.02
CA ALA A 416 -37.41 23.30 7.83
C ALA A 416 -37.14 23.52 9.32
N ASP A 417 -38.14 23.24 10.16
CA ASP A 417 -37.95 23.01 11.59
C ASP A 417 -37.28 21.64 11.80
N SER A 418 -36.23 21.59 12.62
CA SER A 418 -35.47 20.36 12.86
C SER A 418 -35.60 19.85 14.30
N TYR A 419 -35.63 18.52 14.46
CA TYR A 419 -35.77 17.84 15.74
C TYR A 419 -34.81 16.65 15.80
N PHE A 420 -34.04 16.53 16.90
CA PHE A 420 -33.13 15.41 17.12
C PHE A 420 -33.40 14.70 18.44
N ASN A 421 -33.72 13.39 18.39
CA ASN A 421 -33.95 12.61 19.60
C ASN A 421 -32.82 11.60 19.88
N LEU A 422 -32.16 11.80 21.03
CA LEU A 422 -31.08 10.94 21.55
C LEU A 422 -31.57 9.86 22.51
N ARG A 423 -32.77 9.98 23.10
CA ARG A 423 -33.20 9.12 24.22
C ARG A 423 -33.95 7.89 23.70
N SER A 424 -33.74 6.76 24.37
CA SER A 424 -34.51 5.53 24.16
C SER A 424 -35.54 5.43 25.28
N MET A 425 -36.83 5.38 24.93
CA MET A 425 -37.86 4.93 25.85
C MET A 425 -38.45 3.61 25.37
N LYS A 426 -38.73 2.71 26.31
CA LYS A 426 -39.57 1.53 26.10
C LYS A 426 -41.02 1.96 26.24
N SER A 427 -41.62 2.43 25.16
CA SER A 427 -43.07 2.64 25.10
C SER A 427 -43.72 1.31 24.70
N GLU A 428 -44.41 0.66 25.66
CA GLU A 428 -45.25 -0.53 25.39
C GLU A 428 -46.65 -0.16 24.88
N GLN A 429 -46.98 1.13 24.82
CA GLN A 429 -48.30 1.59 24.38
C GLN A 429 -48.37 1.68 22.85
N SER A 430 -49.31 0.95 22.25
CA SER A 430 -49.69 1.13 20.85
C SER A 430 -50.29 2.52 20.68
N LEU A 431 -49.57 3.42 20.02
CA LEU A 431 -50.09 4.73 19.66
C LEU A 431 -51.24 4.58 18.66
N ALA A 432 -52.24 5.43 18.78
CA ALA A 432 -53.32 5.50 17.80
C ALA A 432 -52.77 5.91 16.43
N TRP A 433 -53.47 5.52 15.36
CA TRP A 433 -53.17 6.02 14.02
C TRP A 433 -53.35 7.54 13.98
N GLN A 434 -52.37 8.23 13.41
CA GLN A 434 -52.37 9.67 13.27
C GLN A 434 -52.39 10.02 11.78
N GLN A 435 -53.22 11.00 11.44
CA GLN A 435 -53.24 11.63 10.13
C GLN A 435 -53.34 13.14 10.37
N SER A 436 -52.30 13.87 10.00
CA SER A 436 -52.20 15.30 10.25
C SER A 436 -53.29 16.06 9.50
N ASN A 437 -53.93 17.03 10.16
CA ASN A 437 -54.78 18.01 9.47
C ASN A 437 -53.93 18.78 8.42
N PRO A 438 -54.51 19.29 7.31
CA PRO A 438 -53.80 19.77 6.13
C PRO A 438 -52.89 21.01 6.31
N CYS A 439 -52.67 21.46 7.54
CA CYS A 439 -51.82 22.59 7.87
C CYS A 439 -50.38 22.14 8.21
N HIS A 440 -49.60 21.98 7.14
CA HIS A 440 -48.15 22.26 7.02
C HIS A 440 -47.20 21.45 7.92
N SER A 441 -46.67 20.33 7.39
CA SER A 441 -45.24 20.26 7.06
C SER A 441 -44.82 18.90 6.49
N TRP A 442 -43.94 18.86 5.48
CA TRP A 442 -43.35 17.59 5.00
C TRP A 442 -42.44 17.02 6.08
N ILE A 443 -42.57 15.73 6.35
CA ILE A 443 -41.75 15.08 7.38
C ILE A 443 -40.66 14.26 6.70
N ILE A 444 -39.41 14.56 7.03
CA ILE A 444 -38.24 13.78 6.63
C ILE A 444 -37.61 13.19 7.86
N ARG A 445 -37.62 11.86 7.96
CA ARG A 445 -36.99 11.11 9.04
C ARG A 445 -35.71 10.47 8.55
N ILE A 446 -34.64 10.64 9.30
CA ILE A 446 -33.29 10.16 9.01
C ILE A 446 -32.86 9.20 10.11
N GLN A 447 -32.48 7.98 9.72
CA GLN A 447 -32.09 6.94 10.66
C GLN A 447 -30.56 6.90 10.83
N LEU A 448 -30.05 7.40 11.96
CA LEU A 448 -28.59 7.48 12.18
C LEU A 448 -27.98 6.22 12.79
N LYS A 449 -28.77 5.24 13.24
CA LYS A 449 -28.28 3.99 13.85
C LYS A 449 -29.06 2.78 13.32
N LYS A 450 -28.45 1.59 13.27
CA LYS A 450 -29.16 0.34 12.94
C LYS A 450 -30.29 0.11 13.95
N GLU A 451 -31.46 -0.30 13.45
CA GLU A 451 -32.60 -0.71 14.27
C GLU A 451 -32.18 -1.85 15.22
N GLN A 452 -32.60 -1.79 16.48
CA GLN A 452 -32.30 -2.82 17.48
C GLN A 452 -33.38 -3.93 17.46
N PRO A 453 -33.04 -5.18 17.86
CA PRO A 453 -34.03 -6.25 18.00
C PRO A 453 -35.12 -5.84 19.00
N GLY A 454 -36.36 -5.65 18.52
CA GLY A 454 -37.52 -5.24 19.34
C GLY A 454 -38.04 -3.82 19.07
N GLU A 455 -37.37 -3.01 18.25
CA GLU A 455 -37.94 -1.75 17.75
C GLU A 455 -39.05 -2.05 16.73
N LYS A 456 -40.24 -1.45 16.91
CA LYS A 456 -41.35 -1.58 15.95
C LYS A 456 -41.17 -0.56 14.80
N PRO A 457 -41.29 -0.97 13.53
CA PRO A 457 -41.21 -0.05 12.41
C PRO A 457 -42.40 0.92 12.41
N LEU A 458 -42.27 2.04 11.70
CA LEU A 458 -43.38 2.95 11.47
C LEU A 458 -44.36 2.31 10.48
N HIS A 459 -45.64 2.18 10.81
CA HIS A 459 -46.64 1.64 9.89
C HIS A 459 -47.29 2.78 9.11
N LEU A 460 -47.46 2.60 7.79
CA LEU A 460 -47.98 3.61 6.86
C LEU A 460 -49.06 3.03 5.95
N PHE A 461 -50.03 3.84 5.50
CA PHE A 461 -50.93 3.45 4.41
C PHE A 461 -50.56 4.08 3.08
N ARG A 462 -50.34 3.26 2.05
CA ARG A 462 -49.99 3.75 0.70
C ARG A 462 -51.15 4.53 0.08
N GLY A 463 -50.87 5.70 -0.47
CA GLY A 463 -51.84 6.49 -1.26
C GLY A 463 -52.91 7.22 -0.45
N VAL A 464 -52.96 7.02 0.88
CA VAL A 464 -53.97 7.60 1.76
C VAL A 464 -53.82 9.11 1.94
N HIS A 465 -52.64 9.69 1.64
CA HIS A 465 -52.39 11.13 1.68
C HIS A 465 -53.38 12.02 0.87
N ARG A 466 -54.15 11.45 -0.06
CA ARG A 466 -55.12 12.17 -0.90
C ARG A 466 -56.46 12.44 -0.21
N ARG A 467 -56.74 11.79 0.93
CA ARG A 467 -58.00 11.96 1.68
C ARG A 467 -57.78 11.69 3.17
N THR A 468 -58.57 12.31 4.01
CA THR A 468 -58.59 12.00 5.45
C THR A 468 -59.48 10.79 5.69
N LEU A 469 -58.99 9.80 6.45
CA LEU A 469 -59.75 8.59 6.80
C LEU A 469 -60.49 8.79 8.11
N SER A 470 -61.68 8.20 8.21
CA SER A 470 -62.38 7.99 9.48
C SER A 470 -61.79 6.81 10.26
N GLU A 471 -62.05 6.74 11.57
CA GLU A 471 -61.59 5.63 12.43
C GLU A 471 -62.07 4.26 11.92
N ASN A 472 -63.34 4.16 11.50
CA ASN A 472 -63.90 2.94 10.92
C ASN A 472 -63.20 2.50 9.62
N GLU A 473 -62.75 3.44 8.79
CA GLU A 473 -62.02 3.13 7.55
C GLU A 473 -60.60 2.65 7.84
N ILE A 474 -59.96 3.18 8.89
CA ILE A 474 -58.65 2.71 9.34
C ILE A 474 -58.75 1.26 9.84
N GLU A 475 -59.76 0.94 10.65
CA GLU A 475 -60.01 -0.44 11.12
C GLU A 475 -60.21 -1.40 9.95
N LEU A 476 -61.04 -1.03 8.96
CA LEU A 476 -61.26 -1.85 7.77
C LEU A 476 -59.98 -2.09 6.96
N LEU A 477 -59.12 -1.08 6.82
CA LEU A 477 -57.83 -1.21 6.12
C LEU A 477 -56.85 -2.11 6.88
N LEU A 478 -56.89 -2.10 8.21
CA LEU A 478 -56.09 -2.99 9.06
C LEU A 478 -56.55 -4.44 8.94
N GLU A 479 -57.86 -4.70 8.92
CA GLU A 479 -58.41 -6.05 8.70
C GLU A 479 -58.00 -6.62 7.34
N GLN A 480 -57.82 -5.76 6.34
CA GLN A 480 -57.34 -6.12 5.01
C GLN A 480 -55.80 -6.25 4.91
N GLY A 481 -55.05 -5.97 5.99
CA GLY A 481 -53.59 -5.99 6.00
C GLY A 481 -52.97 -4.97 5.05
N ALA A 482 -53.61 -3.82 4.85
CA ALA A 482 -53.16 -2.78 3.93
C ALA A 482 -52.03 -1.90 4.51
N ASP A 483 -51.65 -2.13 5.77
CA ASP A 483 -50.58 -1.40 6.44
C ASP A 483 -49.20 -1.82 5.92
N PHE A 484 -48.33 -0.84 5.74
CA PHE A 484 -46.97 -1.04 5.26
C PHE A 484 -45.96 -0.74 6.37
N PRO A 485 -45.19 -1.75 6.85
CA PRO A 485 -44.13 -1.52 7.82
C PRO A 485 -42.92 -0.85 7.13
N ALA A 486 -42.71 0.44 7.39
CA ALA A 486 -41.59 1.21 6.90
C ALA A 486 -40.40 1.10 7.88
N SER A 487 -39.57 0.07 7.69
CA SER A 487 -38.25 -0.03 8.34
C SER A 487 -37.25 0.85 7.58
N ILE A 488 -36.64 1.80 8.28
CA ILE A 488 -35.67 2.72 7.68
C ILE A 488 -34.28 2.14 7.93
N PRO A 489 -33.53 1.73 6.89
CA PRO A 489 -32.20 1.20 7.10
C PRO A 489 -31.26 2.29 7.61
N HIS A 490 -30.19 1.87 8.27
CA HIS A 490 -29.17 2.79 8.79
C HIS A 490 -28.56 3.65 7.68
N GLY A 491 -28.61 4.98 7.84
CA GLY A 491 -28.20 5.95 6.83
C GLY A 491 -29.26 6.25 5.78
N GLY A 492 -30.44 5.64 5.89
CA GLY A 492 -31.59 5.90 5.04
C GLY A 492 -32.44 7.07 5.52
N ILE A 493 -33.29 7.54 4.61
CA ILE A 493 -34.31 8.56 4.89
C ILE A 493 -35.70 8.07 4.48
N LEU A 494 -36.70 8.51 5.24
CA LEU A 494 -38.12 8.39 4.91
C LEU A 494 -38.68 9.80 4.75
N ILE A 495 -39.20 10.11 3.57
CA ILE A 495 -39.91 11.37 3.29
C ILE A 495 -41.39 11.03 3.20
N MET A 496 -42.24 11.70 3.95
CA MET A 496 -43.68 11.46 3.94
C MET A 496 -44.48 12.73 3.75
N HIS A 497 -45.60 12.58 3.04
CA HIS A 497 -46.57 13.62 2.84
C HIS A 497 -47.29 13.93 4.18
N PRO A 498 -47.57 15.21 4.49
CA PRO A 498 -48.16 15.63 5.76
C PRO A 498 -49.46 14.87 6.11
N ASN A 499 -50.33 14.69 5.11
CA ASN A 499 -51.62 14.01 5.27
C ASN A 499 -51.53 12.46 5.21
N LEU A 500 -50.34 11.85 5.29
CA LEU A 500 -50.21 10.39 5.25
C LEU A 500 -50.56 9.78 6.61
N ALA A 501 -51.52 8.87 6.64
CA ALA A 501 -51.87 8.11 7.84
C ALA A 501 -50.70 7.20 8.26
N HIS A 502 -50.30 7.30 9.51
CA HIS A 502 -49.18 6.56 10.08
C HIS A 502 -49.43 6.15 11.53
N GLN A 503 -48.78 5.07 11.97
CA GLN A 503 -48.82 4.59 13.35
C GLN A 503 -47.41 4.36 13.87
N GLY A 504 -47.09 5.04 14.98
CA GLY A 504 -45.78 5.09 15.62
C GLY A 504 -45.45 6.53 16.06
N GLU A 505 -44.41 6.70 16.89
CA GLU A 505 -44.06 8.01 17.44
C GLU A 505 -43.52 8.95 16.36
N LEU A 506 -44.32 9.92 15.92
CA LEU A 506 -43.84 11.09 15.16
C LEU A 506 -43.53 12.30 16.05
N PHE A 507 -44.12 12.42 17.25
CA PHE A 507 -43.92 13.56 18.14
C PHE A 507 -44.03 13.20 19.63
N GLY A 508 -43.08 13.69 20.44
CA GLY A 508 -43.09 13.66 21.91
C GLY A 508 -41.75 13.22 22.53
N PRO A 509 -41.51 13.51 23.82
CA PRO A 509 -40.30 13.10 24.58
C PRO A 509 -40.08 11.57 24.70
N GLY A 510 -40.79 10.77 23.89
CA GLY A 510 -40.70 9.31 23.78
C GLY A 510 -40.05 8.76 22.50
N SER A 511 -39.87 9.57 21.42
CA SER A 511 -39.51 9.03 20.10
C SER A 511 -38.25 8.14 20.07
N HIS A 512 -38.28 7.08 19.26
CA HIS A 512 -37.21 6.10 19.13
C HIS A 512 -35.80 6.70 18.94
N SER A 513 -34.83 6.05 19.61
CA SER A 513 -33.47 6.56 19.79
C SER A 513 -32.70 6.76 18.47
N ASN A 514 -31.99 7.88 18.35
CA ASN A 514 -31.04 8.17 17.26
C ASN A 514 -31.71 8.48 15.90
N THR A 515 -32.89 9.07 15.93
CA THR A 515 -33.60 9.58 14.76
C THR A 515 -33.47 11.10 14.68
N PHE A 516 -33.20 11.60 13.49
CA PHE A 516 -33.26 13.02 13.16
C PHE A 516 -34.47 13.26 12.27
N GLN A 517 -35.25 14.31 12.56
CA GLN A 517 -36.45 14.66 11.82
C GLN A 517 -36.38 16.11 11.35
N LEU A 518 -36.79 16.36 10.11
CA LEU A 518 -37.03 17.67 9.53
C LEU A 518 -38.50 17.82 9.19
N LEU A 519 -39.07 18.99 9.48
CA LEU A 519 -40.44 19.37 9.20
C LEU A 519 -40.42 20.64 8.34
N PHE A 520 -40.88 20.55 7.09
CA PHE A 520 -40.87 21.65 6.11
C PHE A 520 -42.24 22.28 5.90
#